data_AF-A0A7Y2FWP2-F1
#
_entry.id   AF-A0A7Y2FWP2-F1
#
_cell.length_a   1.000
_cell.length_b   1.000
_cell.length_c   1.000
_cell.angle_alpha   90.00
_cell.angle_beta   90.00
_cell.angle_gamma   90.00
#
_symmetry.space_group_name_H-M   'P 1'
#
loop_
_entity.id
_entity.type
_entity.pdbx_description
1 polymer ?
#
loop_
_entity_poly.entity_id
_entity_poly.type
_entity_poly.pdbx_seq_one_letter_code
_entity_poly.pdbx_strand_id
1 'polypeptide(L)'
;MKKLIYFFVVIAVCITSNMNAQSEESDTVKYNRTVDITLTDGSVIRGELISSNDDVWIIESPTLGRLNIEIERIKKTELIRQTEKDKDIKGVTIDYHNSTHHIVGQSAYNLKKGQSYYENIYVFWNTYTTGITDNFSISMGGEIASLLFASNLPVLYIAPKYSMPFKNNTGAFAVGATIFTAPEANFNSFGFITGTVTIGHRNNNFSLSSGIGWSSNDGFDNSIVPISISTMQRLGPKLSFISENWIIFESSGFDDSIALLSAGLRIHFKKPGSAFNVGLWRPTEDTGNIIGIPYVSVTIAIN
;
A
#
# COMPACT_ATOMS: atom_id res chain seq x y z
N MET A 1 30.56 31.21 33.30
CA MET A 1 29.25 31.88 33.05
C MET A 1 28.85 31.59 31.61
N LYS A 2 27.92 30.64 31.40
CA LYS A 2 26.56 30.85 30.85
C LYS A 2 26.57 31.32 29.38
N LYS A 3 26.01 30.68 28.35
CA LYS A 3 25.11 29.51 28.10
C LYS A 3 25.29 29.19 26.60
N LEU A 4 25.42 27.93 26.14
CA LEU A 4 24.42 26.85 26.01
C LEU A 4 23.29 27.17 25.00
N ILE A 5 23.23 26.41 23.88
CA ILE A 5 22.09 25.58 23.44
C ILE A 5 22.57 24.74 22.24
N TYR A 6 22.90 23.47 22.50
CA TYR A 6 22.90 22.40 21.50
C TYR A 6 21.63 21.59 21.75
N PHE A 7 20.79 21.47 20.73
CA PHE A 7 19.52 20.76 20.77
C PHE A 7 19.77 19.29 20.39
N PHE A 8 19.99 18.43 21.39
CA PHE A 8 20.02 16.98 21.24
C PHE A 8 18.72 16.41 21.82
N VAL A 9 17.87 15.86 20.96
CA VAL A 9 16.63 15.18 21.33
C VAL A 9 16.99 13.76 21.77
N VAL A 10 17.02 13.54 23.09
CA VAL A 10 17.01 12.20 23.69
C VAL A 10 15.57 11.92 24.13
N ILE A 11 14.85 11.07 23.38
CA ILE A 11 13.56 10.53 23.82
C ILE A 11 13.85 9.35 24.74
N ALA A 12 13.71 9.58 26.04
CA ALA A 12 13.64 8.54 27.05
C ALA A 12 12.25 7.87 26.98
N VAL A 13 12.24 6.59 26.62
CA VAL A 13 11.05 5.73 26.75
C VAL A 13 11.02 5.19 28.18
N CYS A 14 10.23 5.81 29.05
CA CYS A 14 9.87 5.23 30.34
C CYS A 14 8.85 4.11 30.12
N ILE A 15 9.31 2.86 30.16
CA ILE A 15 8.45 1.68 30.25
C ILE A 15 8.08 1.49 31.72
N THR A 16 6.83 1.80 32.09
CA THR A 16 6.25 1.33 33.35
C THR A 16 5.54 0.00 33.09
N SER A 17 6.17 -1.09 33.48
CA SER A 17 5.57 -2.43 33.50
C SER A 17 4.63 -2.56 34.70
N ASN A 18 3.32 -2.47 34.47
CA ASN A 18 2.35 -3.00 35.43
C ASN A 18 2.26 -4.52 35.22
N MET A 19 2.97 -5.25 36.09
CA MET A 19 2.81 -6.69 36.26
C MET A 19 1.46 -6.93 36.95
N ASN A 20 0.51 -7.54 36.25
CA ASN A 20 -0.61 -8.23 36.88
C ASN A 20 -0.41 -9.73 36.66
N ALA A 21 -0.34 -10.45 37.78
CA ALA A 21 -0.24 -11.89 37.84
C ALA A 21 -1.61 -12.53 38.12
N GLN A 22 -1.79 -13.70 37.49
CA GLN A 22 -2.76 -14.79 37.74
C GLN A 22 -4.25 -14.62 37.38
N SER A 23 -4.67 -15.45 36.42
CA SER A 23 -5.57 -16.58 36.69
C SER A 23 -5.36 -17.68 35.64
N GLU A 24 -5.04 -18.91 36.08
CA GLU A 24 -5.06 -20.12 35.25
C GLU A 24 -6.52 -20.43 34.89
N GLU A 25 -6.86 -20.34 33.61
CA GLU A 25 -8.10 -20.85 33.04
C GLU A 25 -7.72 -21.90 31.99
N SER A 26 -8.28 -23.10 32.13
CA SER A 26 -7.99 -24.28 31.32
C SER A 26 -7.93 -23.98 29.83
N ASP A 27 -6.88 -24.48 29.17
CA ASP A 27 -6.59 -24.32 27.73
C ASP A 27 -7.81 -24.55 26.84
N THR A 28 -8.48 -23.44 26.49
CA THR A 28 -9.22 -23.31 25.24
C THR A 28 -8.57 -22.18 24.48
N VAL A 29 -7.63 -22.53 23.60
CA VAL A 29 -7.06 -21.57 22.65
C VAL A 29 -8.20 -21.12 21.72
N LYS A 30 -8.79 -19.95 22.01
CA LYS A 30 -9.75 -19.29 21.11
C LYS A 30 -9.01 -18.79 19.88
N TYR A 31 -9.15 -19.48 18.77
CA TYR A 31 -8.60 -19.04 17.49
C TYR A 31 -9.56 -18.05 16.84
N ASN A 32 -9.38 -16.74 17.04
CA ASN A 32 -10.24 -15.77 16.33
C ASN A 32 -9.82 -15.60 14.85
N ARG A 33 -9.85 -16.70 14.08
CA ARG A 33 -9.38 -16.81 12.69
C ARG A 33 -10.47 -17.41 11.82
N THR A 34 -10.73 -16.79 10.67
CA THR A 34 -11.64 -17.34 9.67
C THR A 34 -10.89 -18.30 8.77
N VAL A 35 -11.49 -19.44 8.46
CA VAL A 35 -10.88 -20.51 7.68
C VAL A 35 -11.83 -20.97 6.57
N ASP A 36 -11.27 -21.31 5.42
CA ASP A 36 -11.91 -22.16 4.43
C ASP A 36 -11.41 -23.59 4.63
N ILE A 37 -12.34 -24.51 4.85
CA ILE A 37 -12.09 -25.92 5.11
C ILE A 37 -12.62 -26.71 3.93
N THR A 38 -11.74 -27.38 3.19
CA THR A 38 -12.15 -28.35 2.17
C THR A 38 -12.23 -29.72 2.82
N LEU A 39 -13.41 -30.35 2.78
CA LEU A 39 -13.61 -31.70 3.29
C LEU A 39 -13.13 -32.77 2.29
N THR A 40 -12.98 -34.01 2.76
CA THR A 40 -12.58 -35.16 1.94
C THR A 40 -13.59 -35.48 0.83
N ASP A 41 -14.86 -35.15 1.04
CA ASP A 41 -15.93 -35.24 0.03
C ASP A 41 -15.90 -34.10 -1.01
N GLY A 42 -14.98 -33.15 -0.87
CA GLY A 42 -14.81 -32.01 -1.79
C GLY A 42 -15.68 -30.79 -1.47
N SER A 43 -16.57 -30.86 -0.47
CA SER A 43 -17.32 -29.70 -0.01
C SER A 43 -16.40 -28.68 0.68
N VAL A 44 -16.79 -27.40 0.63
CA VAL A 44 -16.03 -26.30 1.23
C VAL A 44 -16.90 -25.60 2.27
N ILE A 45 -16.38 -25.52 3.50
CA ILE A 45 -17.03 -24.88 4.64
C ILE A 45 -16.22 -23.65 5.01
N ARG A 46 -16.90 -22.50 5.07
CA ARG A 46 -16.33 -21.22 5.51
C ARG A 46 -16.89 -20.83 6.87
N GLY A 47 -16.02 -20.49 7.82
CA GLY A 47 -16.42 -20.06 9.15
C GLY A 47 -15.27 -19.63 10.06
N GLU A 48 -15.60 -19.21 11.27
CA GLU A 48 -14.61 -18.87 12.33
C GLU A 48 -14.24 -20.12 13.14
N LEU A 49 -12.95 -20.37 13.32
CA LEU A 49 -12.45 -21.50 14.12
C LEU A 49 -12.61 -21.21 15.62
N ILE A 50 -13.71 -21.61 16.22
CA ILE A 50 -13.97 -21.32 17.64
C ILE A 50 -13.01 -22.09 18.56
N SER A 51 -12.75 -23.35 18.25
CA SER A 51 -11.77 -24.19 18.97
C SER A 51 -11.31 -25.36 18.11
N SER A 52 -10.13 -25.90 18.44
CA SER A 52 -9.60 -27.13 17.84
C SER A 52 -8.96 -27.99 18.92
N ASN A 53 -9.24 -29.29 18.91
CA ASN A 53 -8.44 -30.30 19.59
C ASN A 53 -7.98 -31.35 18.55
N ASP A 54 -7.41 -32.47 18.99
CA ASP A 54 -6.85 -33.50 18.09
C ASP A 54 -7.90 -34.32 17.33
N ASP A 55 -9.18 -34.23 17.74
CA ASP A 55 -10.27 -35.02 17.14
C ASP A 55 -11.22 -34.14 16.31
N VAL A 56 -11.55 -32.94 16.80
CA VAL A 56 -12.65 -32.10 16.32
C VAL A 56 -12.27 -30.62 16.29
N TRP A 57 -12.67 -29.98 15.19
CA TRP A 57 -12.68 -28.53 15.05
C TRP A 57 -14.11 -28.00 15.17
N ILE A 58 -14.30 -26.98 15.99
CA ILE A 58 -15.57 -26.26 16.13
C ILE A 58 -15.52 -25.01 15.27
N ILE A 59 -16.39 -24.93 14.28
CA ILE A 59 -16.46 -23.84 13.30
C ILE A 59 -17.80 -23.13 13.39
N GLU A 60 -17.81 -21.82 13.56
CA GLU A 60 -19.03 -21.01 13.43
C GLU A 60 -19.16 -20.54 11.98
N SER A 61 -20.08 -21.13 11.23
CA SER A 61 -20.38 -20.73 9.84
C SER A 61 -21.55 -19.74 9.82
N PRO A 62 -21.43 -18.59 9.11
CA PRO A 62 -22.54 -17.64 8.98
C PRO A 62 -23.80 -18.22 8.32
N THR A 63 -23.63 -19.25 7.47
CA THR A 63 -24.73 -19.85 6.70
C THR A 63 -25.21 -21.17 7.28
N LEU A 64 -24.36 -21.90 7.99
CA LEU A 64 -24.64 -23.24 8.49
C LEU A 64 -24.71 -23.31 10.02
N GLY A 65 -24.43 -22.20 10.71
CA GLY A 65 -24.33 -22.15 12.17
C GLY A 65 -23.07 -22.85 12.68
N ARG A 66 -23.10 -23.24 13.96
CA ARG A 66 -22.01 -23.94 14.62
C ARG A 66 -21.90 -25.39 14.15
N LEU A 67 -20.73 -25.75 13.63
CA LEU A 67 -20.39 -27.06 13.08
C LEU A 67 -19.25 -27.68 13.87
N ASN A 68 -19.36 -28.98 14.15
CA ASN A 68 -18.28 -29.80 14.66
C ASN A 68 -17.75 -30.65 13.51
N ILE A 69 -16.50 -30.44 13.11
CA ILE A 69 -15.87 -31.12 11.98
C ILE A 69 -14.76 -32.00 12.52
N GLU A 70 -14.87 -33.30 12.28
CA GLU A 70 -13.81 -34.28 12.58
C GLU A 70 -12.57 -33.98 11.72
N ILE A 71 -11.39 -33.99 12.33
CA ILE A 71 -10.13 -33.67 11.63
C ILE A 71 -9.88 -34.63 10.46
N GLU A 72 -10.27 -35.90 10.58
CA GLU A 72 -10.14 -36.91 9.51
C GLU A 72 -10.92 -36.54 8.24
N ARG A 73 -11.97 -35.71 8.37
CA ARG A 73 -12.76 -35.23 7.24
C ARG A 73 -12.15 -34.00 6.59
N ILE A 74 -11.12 -33.39 7.20
CA ILE A 74 -10.48 -32.18 6.68
C ILE A 74 -9.38 -32.57 5.70
N LYS A 75 -9.59 -32.24 4.42
CA LYS A 75 -8.58 -32.45 3.37
C LYS A 75 -7.58 -31.30 3.30
N LYS A 76 -8.05 -30.06 3.48
CA LYS A 76 -7.23 -28.85 3.36
C LYS A 76 -7.83 -27.71 4.17
N THR A 77 -6.97 -26.91 4.78
CA THR A 77 -7.35 -25.67 5.49
C THR A 77 -6.62 -24.49 4.90
N GLU A 78 -7.35 -23.41 4.62
CA GLU A 78 -6.78 -22.13 4.20
C GLU A 78 -7.18 -21.05 5.20
N LEU A 79 -6.18 -20.37 5.78
CA LEU A 79 -6.43 -19.27 6.69
C LEU A 79 -6.89 -18.04 5.90
N ILE A 80 -8.11 -17.60 6.12
CA ILE A 80 -8.59 -16.35 5.59
C ILE A 80 -8.04 -15.24 6.49
N ARG A 81 -6.93 -14.63 6.06
CA ARG A 81 -6.50 -13.36 6.66
C ARG A 81 -7.68 -12.38 6.57
N GLN A 82 -7.91 -11.65 7.66
CA GLN A 82 -9.02 -10.73 7.95
C GLN A 82 -9.41 -9.76 6.82
N THR A 83 -8.61 -9.67 5.75
CA THR A 83 -8.80 -8.89 4.54
C THR A 83 -10.01 -9.32 3.69
N GLU A 84 -10.49 -10.57 3.76
CA GLU A 84 -11.67 -10.99 2.97
C GLU A 84 -13.04 -10.65 3.59
N LYS A 85 -13.08 -10.21 4.85
CA LYS A 85 -14.33 -9.92 5.55
C LYS A 85 -14.86 -8.51 5.31
N ASP A 86 -13.96 -7.57 5.06
CA ASP A 86 -14.30 -6.17 4.93
C ASP A 86 -14.86 -5.94 3.52
N LYS A 87 -16.19 -5.85 3.37
CA LYS A 87 -16.84 -5.42 2.13
C LYS A 87 -17.26 -3.96 2.21
N ASP A 88 -17.22 -3.25 1.09
CA ASP A 88 -17.75 -1.90 1.01
C ASP A 88 -19.30 -1.90 0.95
N ILE A 89 -19.89 -0.70 0.92
CA ILE A 89 -21.34 -0.51 0.85
C ILE A 89 -22.00 -1.14 -0.40
N LYS A 90 -21.21 -1.47 -1.42
CA LYS A 90 -21.66 -2.14 -2.66
C LYS A 90 -21.41 -3.66 -2.60
N GLY A 91 -20.95 -4.19 -1.47
CA GLY A 91 -20.65 -5.61 -1.28
C GLY A 91 -19.34 -6.07 -1.91
N VAL A 92 -18.47 -5.15 -2.35
CA VAL A 92 -17.17 -5.46 -2.95
C VAL A 92 -16.10 -5.54 -1.87
N THR A 93 -15.27 -6.58 -1.89
CA THR A 93 -14.16 -6.73 -0.94
C THR A 93 -13.26 -5.48 -0.93
N ILE A 94 -12.93 -5.02 0.27
CA ILE A 94 -12.08 -3.87 0.50
C ILE A 94 -10.64 -4.26 0.17
N ASP A 95 -10.05 -3.51 -0.75
CA ASP A 95 -8.70 -3.77 -1.19
C ASP A 95 -7.69 -2.95 -0.39
N TYR A 96 -7.00 -3.62 0.53
CA TYR A 96 -5.98 -3.01 1.39
C TYR A 96 -4.65 -2.78 0.69
N HIS A 97 -4.39 -3.41 -0.47
CA HIS A 97 -3.13 -3.26 -1.21
C HIS A 97 -3.27 -2.17 -2.27
N ASN A 98 -4.23 -2.31 -3.19
CA ASN A 98 -4.46 -1.36 -4.27
C ASN A 98 -5.04 -0.03 -3.79
N SER A 99 -5.49 0.09 -2.54
CA SER A 99 -5.84 1.40 -1.97
C SER A 99 -4.62 2.23 -1.57
N THR A 100 -3.41 1.66 -1.52
CA THR A 100 -2.20 2.35 -1.03
C THR A 100 -1.46 3.16 -2.11
N HIS A 101 -1.84 3.00 -3.38
CA HIS A 101 -1.23 3.64 -4.53
C HIS A 101 -2.25 3.78 -5.68
N HIS A 102 -2.04 4.77 -6.54
CA HIS A 102 -2.86 5.01 -7.72
C HIS A 102 -2.12 4.47 -8.95
N ILE A 103 -1.30 5.27 -9.62
CA ILE A 103 -0.49 4.82 -10.77
C ILE A 103 0.97 4.70 -10.37
N VAL A 104 1.54 5.74 -9.77
CA VAL A 104 2.93 5.74 -9.25
C VAL A 104 2.95 6.30 -7.84
N GLY A 105 2.21 7.38 -7.62
CA GLY A 105 2.03 8.04 -6.34
C GLY A 105 1.33 7.15 -5.32
N GLN A 106 1.77 7.31 -4.07
CA GLN A 106 1.15 6.66 -2.93
C GLN A 106 -0.07 7.45 -2.45
N SER A 107 -1.12 6.74 -2.04
CA SER A 107 -2.18 7.34 -1.24
C SER A 107 -1.74 7.46 0.23
N ALA A 108 -2.53 8.18 1.02
CA ALA A 108 -2.32 8.26 2.46
C ALA A 108 -2.68 6.96 3.19
N TYR A 109 -3.33 5.97 2.54
CA TYR A 109 -3.60 4.70 3.18
C TYR A 109 -2.34 3.85 3.32
N ASN A 110 -2.23 3.15 4.45
CA ASN A 110 -1.17 2.19 4.71
C ASN A 110 -1.63 0.74 4.43
N LEU A 111 -0.65 -0.13 4.19
CA LEU A 111 -0.80 -1.57 4.35
C LEU A 111 -1.03 -1.90 5.83
N LYS A 112 -1.80 -2.95 6.13
CA LYS A 112 -1.85 -3.50 7.50
C LYS A 112 -0.52 -4.17 7.83
N LYS A 113 -0.24 -4.34 9.13
CA LYS A 113 0.95 -5.04 9.61
C LYS A 113 1.07 -6.43 8.96
N GLY A 114 2.23 -6.69 8.38
CA GLY A 114 2.56 -7.96 7.72
C GLY A 114 1.91 -8.17 6.36
N GLN A 115 1.19 -7.19 5.81
CA GLN A 115 0.80 -7.20 4.40
C GLN A 115 1.96 -6.70 3.56
N SER A 116 2.17 -7.30 2.39
CA SER A 116 3.16 -6.85 1.42
C SER A 116 2.63 -6.98 0.00
N TYR A 117 3.23 -6.27 -0.94
CA TYR A 117 3.02 -6.54 -2.35
C TYR A 117 4.30 -6.26 -3.13
N TYR A 118 4.37 -6.92 -4.29
CA TYR A 118 5.32 -6.60 -5.33
C TYR A 118 4.59 -5.85 -6.44
N GLU A 119 5.18 -4.78 -6.96
CA GLU A 119 4.70 -4.05 -8.12
C GLU A 119 5.78 -4.00 -9.19
N ASN A 120 5.35 -4.14 -10.44
CA ASN A 120 6.18 -3.97 -11.60
C ASN A 120 5.52 -3.02 -12.59
N ILE A 121 6.27 -2.01 -13.07
CA ILE A 121 5.83 -1.07 -14.11
C ILE A 121 6.71 -1.28 -15.35
N TYR A 122 6.08 -1.50 -16.50
CA TYR A 122 6.73 -1.79 -17.79
C TYR A 122 7.80 -2.88 -17.77
N VAL A 123 7.77 -3.86 -16.86
CA VAL A 123 8.87 -4.82 -16.64
C VAL A 123 10.12 -4.20 -16.01
N PHE A 124 10.39 -2.91 -16.25
CA PHE A 124 11.64 -2.27 -15.88
C PHE A 124 11.67 -1.71 -14.47
N TRP A 125 10.59 -1.16 -13.95
CA TRP A 125 10.56 -0.61 -12.59
C TRP A 125 9.98 -1.64 -11.63
N ASN A 126 10.72 -1.99 -10.58
CA ASN A 126 10.38 -3.06 -9.66
C ASN A 126 10.34 -2.53 -8.23
N THR A 127 9.24 -2.82 -7.53
CA THR A 127 8.98 -2.28 -6.20
C THR A 127 8.48 -3.39 -5.28
N TYR A 128 9.05 -3.45 -4.07
CA TYR A 128 8.52 -4.24 -2.97
C TYR A 128 8.06 -3.30 -1.85
N THR A 129 6.82 -3.47 -1.40
CA THR A 129 6.22 -2.66 -0.34
C THR A 129 5.72 -3.55 0.79
N THR A 130 6.06 -3.20 2.04
CA THR A 130 5.64 -3.93 3.24
C THR A 130 5.09 -3.00 4.32
N GLY A 131 3.97 -3.42 4.94
CA GLY A 131 3.42 -2.81 6.14
C GLY A 131 4.13 -3.33 7.39
N ILE A 132 5.02 -2.52 7.95
CA ILE A 132 5.75 -2.84 9.19
C ILE A 132 4.81 -2.77 10.39
N THR A 133 3.91 -1.79 10.40
CA THR A 133 2.79 -1.66 11.33
C THR A 133 1.53 -1.26 10.56
N ASP A 134 0.38 -1.14 11.22
CA ASP A 134 -0.84 -0.63 10.58
C ASP A 134 -0.72 0.84 10.13
N ASN A 135 0.28 1.56 10.62
CA ASN A 135 0.51 2.98 10.37
C ASN A 135 1.84 3.28 9.67
N PHE A 136 2.76 2.32 9.58
CA PHE A 136 4.07 2.51 8.98
C PHE A 136 4.33 1.46 7.89
N SER A 137 4.78 1.90 6.73
CA SER A 137 5.24 1.03 5.64
C SER A 137 6.54 1.51 5.05
N ILE A 138 7.23 0.60 4.38
CA ILE A 138 8.44 0.87 3.60
C ILE A 138 8.23 0.29 2.22
N SER A 139 8.48 1.09 1.19
CA SER A 139 8.66 0.63 -0.18
C SER A 139 10.15 0.68 -0.52
N MET A 140 10.65 -0.27 -1.29
CA MET A 140 12.00 -0.24 -1.81
C MET A 140 12.03 -0.90 -3.19
N GLY A 141 12.93 -0.48 -4.04
CA GLY A 141 12.94 -0.96 -5.40
C GLY A 141 13.98 -0.28 -6.27
N GLY A 142 13.81 -0.44 -7.57
CA GLY A 142 14.68 0.18 -8.56
C GLY A 142 14.31 -0.24 -9.97
N GLU A 143 14.98 0.38 -10.92
CA GLU A 143 14.85 0.00 -12.32
C GLU A 143 15.87 -1.08 -12.71
N ILE A 144 15.57 -1.86 -13.74
CA ILE A 144 16.50 -2.86 -14.31
C ILE A 144 16.90 -2.56 -15.75
N ALA A 145 16.40 -1.47 -16.33
CA ALA A 145 16.70 -1.06 -17.69
C ALA A 145 18.18 -0.69 -17.86
N SER A 146 18.80 -0.04 -16.86
CA SER A 146 20.23 0.31 -16.89
C SER A 146 21.12 -0.92 -16.96
N LEU A 147 20.76 -1.98 -16.22
CA LEU A 147 21.46 -3.26 -16.29
C LEU A 147 21.34 -3.91 -17.69
N LEU A 148 20.14 -3.85 -18.28
CA LEU A 148 19.82 -4.55 -19.52
C LEU A 148 20.31 -3.83 -20.78
N PHE A 149 20.30 -2.50 -20.79
CA PHE A 149 20.51 -1.70 -22.00
C PHE A 149 21.68 -0.71 -21.90
N ALA A 150 22.10 -0.33 -20.70
CA ALA A 150 23.20 0.62 -20.48
C ALA A 150 24.45 -0.03 -19.88
N SER A 151 24.39 -1.31 -19.48
CA SER A 151 25.46 -2.00 -18.73
C SER A 151 25.91 -1.23 -17.49
N ASN A 152 24.98 -0.54 -16.83
CA ASN A 152 25.25 0.30 -15.67
C ASN A 152 24.47 -0.15 -14.43
N LEU A 153 24.90 0.30 -13.26
CA LEU A 153 24.23 0.00 -12.01
C LEU A 153 22.84 0.67 -11.97
N PRO A 154 21.82 -0.03 -11.45
CA PRO A 154 20.46 0.46 -11.48
C PRO A 154 20.24 1.62 -10.50
N VAL A 155 19.31 2.51 -10.85
CA VAL A 155 18.77 3.46 -9.87
C VAL A 155 17.95 2.67 -8.84
N LEU A 156 18.28 2.85 -7.57
CA LEU A 156 17.60 2.22 -6.44
C LEU A 156 16.87 3.27 -5.61
N TYR A 157 15.83 2.86 -4.89
CA TYR A 157 15.12 3.75 -3.98
C TYR A 157 14.60 3.04 -2.73
N ILE A 158 14.40 3.85 -1.70
CA ILE A 158 13.64 3.50 -0.50
C ILE A 158 12.64 4.61 -0.20
N ALA A 159 11.44 4.23 0.22
CA ALA A 159 10.36 5.15 0.52
C ALA A 159 9.59 4.74 1.80
N PRO A 160 10.01 5.22 3.00
CA PRO A 160 9.20 5.08 4.20
C PRO A 160 7.95 5.99 4.15
N LYS A 161 6.83 5.48 4.66
CA LYS A 161 5.59 6.23 4.82
C LYS A 161 4.98 5.99 6.19
N TYR A 162 4.56 7.07 6.84
CA TYR A 162 3.74 7.04 8.05
C TYR A 162 2.33 7.58 7.75
N SER A 163 1.31 6.83 8.15
CA SER A 163 -0.10 7.08 7.86
C SER A 163 -0.91 7.21 9.16
N MET A 164 -1.76 8.22 9.18
CA MET A 164 -2.71 8.56 10.23
C MET A 164 -4.12 8.42 9.67
N PRO A 165 -4.78 7.26 9.83
CA PRO A 165 -6.13 7.05 9.32
C PRO A 165 -7.15 7.92 10.07
N PHE A 166 -8.13 8.46 9.35
CA PHE A 166 -9.24 9.18 9.94
C PHE A 166 -10.24 8.19 10.58
N LYS A 167 -11.04 8.70 11.53
CA LYS A 167 -12.09 7.91 12.18
C LYS A 167 -13.06 7.34 11.15
N ASN A 168 -13.58 6.14 11.42
CA ASN A 168 -14.58 5.47 10.58
C ASN A 168 -14.12 5.20 9.14
N ASN A 169 -12.81 5.13 8.89
CA ASN A 169 -12.23 4.77 7.58
C ASN A 169 -12.67 5.69 6.43
N THR A 170 -12.88 6.98 6.73
CA THR A 170 -13.30 8.04 5.79
C THR A 170 -12.14 8.70 5.06
N GLY A 171 -10.91 8.30 5.36
CA GLY A 171 -9.71 8.86 4.78
C GLY A 171 -8.47 8.60 5.63
N ALA A 172 -7.38 9.24 5.27
CA ALA A 172 -6.12 9.25 6.01
C ALA A 172 -5.29 10.48 5.65
N PHE A 173 -4.39 10.86 6.55
CA PHE A 173 -3.26 11.74 6.25
C PHE A 173 -1.97 10.92 6.32
N ALA A 174 -1.00 11.21 5.46
CA ALA A 174 0.30 10.57 5.52
C ALA A 174 1.43 11.55 5.24
N VAL A 175 2.58 11.23 5.84
CA VAL A 175 3.87 11.82 5.50
C VAL A 175 4.78 10.71 5.02
N GLY A 176 5.49 10.96 3.93
CA GLY A 176 6.42 10.02 3.33
C GLY A 176 7.70 10.73 2.90
N ALA A 177 8.75 9.93 2.73
CA ALA A 177 9.95 10.35 2.05
C ALA A 177 10.29 9.30 1.00
N THR A 178 10.84 9.71 -0.12
CA THR A 178 11.41 8.82 -1.14
C THR A 178 12.84 9.27 -1.38
N ILE A 179 13.79 8.35 -1.29
CA ILE A 179 15.21 8.61 -1.54
C ILE A 179 15.65 7.68 -2.65
N PHE A 180 16.15 8.26 -3.73
CA PHE A 180 16.79 7.58 -4.85
C PHE A 180 18.30 7.70 -4.71
N THR A 181 19.01 6.68 -5.19
CA THR A 181 20.45 6.71 -5.39
C THR A 181 20.70 6.47 -6.87
N ALA A 182 21.40 7.40 -7.52
CA ALA A 182 21.80 7.30 -8.92
C ALA A 182 23.29 6.95 -9.03
N PRO A 183 23.65 5.69 -9.32
CA PRO A 183 25.05 5.28 -9.41
C PRO A 183 25.84 6.05 -10.48
N GLU A 184 25.21 6.35 -11.61
CA GLU A 184 25.84 7.08 -12.73
C GLU A 184 26.29 8.50 -12.35
N ALA A 185 25.65 9.07 -11.33
CA ALA A 185 25.95 10.39 -10.81
C ALA A 185 26.86 10.32 -9.56
N ASN A 186 27.90 9.46 -9.57
CA ASN A 186 28.79 9.21 -8.43
C ASN A 186 28.04 8.84 -7.15
N PHE A 187 26.97 8.04 -7.26
CA PHE A 187 26.08 7.69 -6.14
C PHE A 187 25.39 8.88 -5.46
N ASN A 188 25.24 10.00 -6.17
CA ASN A 188 24.43 11.11 -5.70
C ASN A 188 23.01 10.62 -5.39
N SER A 189 22.46 11.16 -4.32
CA SER A 189 21.13 10.80 -3.86
C SER A 189 20.22 12.01 -3.96
N PHE A 190 18.99 11.77 -4.38
CA PHE A 190 17.96 12.78 -4.47
C PHE A 190 16.63 12.18 -4.05
N GLY A 191 15.66 13.01 -3.72
CA GLY A 191 14.44 12.52 -3.13
C GLY A 191 13.40 13.59 -2.95
N PHE A 192 12.27 13.17 -2.37
CA PHE A 192 11.16 14.05 -2.07
C PHE A 192 10.60 13.71 -0.70
N ILE A 193 10.22 14.74 0.06
CA ILE A 193 9.34 14.61 1.22
C ILE A 193 7.95 14.98 0.77
N THR A 194 6.97 14.10 1.03
CA THR A 194 5.60 14.27 0.55
C THR A 194 4.61 14.24 1.70
N GLY A 195 3.66 15.16 1.70
CA GLY A 195 2.43 15.09 2.48
C GLY A 195 1.26 14.69 1.58
N THR A 196 0.45 13.73 2.02
CA THR A 196 -0.72 13.25 1.26
C THR A 196 -1.95 13.23 2.15
N VAL A 197 -3.06 13.77 1.66
CA VAL A 197 -4.39 13.58 2.23
C VAL A 197 -5.19 12.71 1.28
N THR A 198 -5.79 11.64 1.81
CA THR A 198 -6.74 10.80 1.08
C THR A 198 -8.09 10.89 1.76
N ILE A 199 -9.14 11.11 0.99
CA ILE A 199 -10.54 11.11 1.44
C ILE A 199 -11.35 10.04 0.71
N GLY A 200 -12.42 9.58 1.35
CA GLY A 200 -13.27 8.52 0.84
C GLY A 200 -12.95 7.18 1.50
N HIS A 201 -13.43 6.10 0.91
CA HIS A 201 -13.20 4.76 1.40
C HIS A 201 -12.13 4.07 0.54
N ARG A 202 -11.47 3.03 1.05
CA ARG A 202 -10.37 2.34 0.35
C ARG A 202 -10.71 1.92 -1.09
N ASN A 203 -11.93 1.50 -1.38
CA ASN A 203 -12.36 1.16 -2.75
C ASN A 203 -12.75 2.37 -3.61
N ASN A 204 -13.07 3.52 -3.01
CA ASN A 204 -13.51 4.74 -3.70
C ASN A 204 -12.90 5.95 -2.97
N ASN A 205 -11.73 6.38 -3.42
CA ASN A 205 -10.97 7.42 -2.75
C ASN A 205 -10.42 8.45 -3.73
N PHE A 206 -10.11 9.62 -3.17
CA PHE A 206 -9.43 10.73 -3.81
C PHE A 206 -8.25 11.13 -2.95
N SER A 207 -7.11 11.46 -3.56
CA SER A 207 -5.90 11.87 -2.87
C SER A 207 -5.34 13.15 -3.46
N LEU A 208 -4.90 14.03 -2.57
CA LEU A 208 -4.12 15.22 -2.88
C LEU A 208 -2.77 15.07 -2.19
N SER A 209 -1.69 15.14 -2.96
CA SER A 209 -0.33 15.12 -2.43
C SER A 209 0.45 16.34 -2.86
N SER A 210 1.40 16.76 -2.04
CA SER A 210 2.42 17.72 -2.43
C SER A 210 3.72 17.40 -1.72
N GLY A 211 4.84 17.85 -2.27
CA GLY A 211 6.14 17.60 -1.67
C GLY A 211 7.19 18.65 -2.01
N ILE A 212 8.34 18.49 -1.38
CA ILE A 212 9.55 19.29 -1.61
C ILE A 212 10.69 18.36 -2.01
N GLY A 213 11.52 18.80 -2.95
CA GLY A 213 12.67 18.06 -3.43
C GLY A 213 13.86 18.20 -2.48
N TRP A 214 14.73 17.21 -2.48
CA TRP A 214 16.01 17.22 -1.79
C TRP A 214 17.08 16.54 -2.64
N SER A 215 18.31 17.07 -2.64
CA SER A 215 19.49 16.43 -3.22
C SER A 215 20.67 16.43 -2.24
N SER A 216 21.57 15.45 -2.37
CA SER A 216 22.78 15.37 -1.54
C SER A 216 23.74 16.54 -1.76
N ASN A 217 23.67 17.21 -2.92
CA ASN A 217 24.58 18.29 -3.29
C ASN A 217 24.03 19.66 -2.90
N ASP A 218 22.72 19.86 -3.07
CA ASP A 218 22.07 21.18 -3.00
C ASP A 218 21.14 21.30 -1.78
N GLY A 219 20.88 20.20 -1.07
CA GLY A 219 19.95 20.18 0.05
C GLY A 219 18.50 20.26 -0.40
N PHE A 220 17.64 20.89 0.40
CA PHE A 220 16.24 21.07 0.03
C PHE A 220 16.09 22.14 -1.03
N ASP A 221 15.34 21.82 -2.07
CA ASP A 221 14.99 22.74 -3.13
C ASP A 221 13.47 22.93 -3.15
N ASN A 222 13.06 24.19 -3.01
CA ASN A 222 11.66 24.61 -3.07
C ASN A 222 11.33 25.26 -4.42
N SER A 223 12.26 25.25 -5.38
CA SER A 223 12.05 25.88 -6.68
C SER A 223 10.96 25.19 -7.51
N ILE A 224 10.69 23.92 -7.20
CA ILE A 224 9.68 23.09 -7.84
C ILE A 224 8.81 22.44 -6.75
N VAL A 225 7.51 22.76 -6.76
CA VAL A 225 6.53 22.15 -5.84
C VAL A 225 5.57 21.28 -6.65
N PRO A 226 5.76 19.95 -6.70
CA PRO A 226 4.79 19.07 -7.33
C PRO A 226 3.53 18.98 -6.49
N ILE A 227 2.39 19.03 -7.15
CA ILE A 227 1.08 18.68 -6.60
C ILE A 227 0.54 17.50 -7.40
N SER A 228 0.06 16.45 -6.73
CA SER A 228 -0.62 15.34 -7.39
C SER A 228 -2.06 15.20 -6.94
N ILE A 229 -2.94 15.00 -7.91
CA ILE A 229 -4.36 14.77 -7.72
C ILE A 229 -4.70 13.40 -8.27
N SER A 230 -5.10 12.49 -7.39
CA SER A 230 -5.25 11.07 -7.72
C SER A 230 -6.60 10.52 -7.25
N THR A 231 -7.10 9.50 -7.93
CA THR A 231 -8.37 8.86 -7.58
C THR A 231 -8.38 7.40 -7.93
N MET A 232 -9.04 6.60 -7.11
CA MET A 232 -9.43 5.23 -7.44
C MET A 232 -10.92 5.10 -7.20
N GLN A 233 -11.67 4.67 -8.21
CA GLN A 233 -13.12 4.45 -8.14
C GLN A 233 -13.43 3.01 -8.53
N ARG A 234 -13.90 2.19 -7.59
CA ARG A 234 -14.31 0.81 -7.81
C ARG A 234 -15.65 0.79 -8.57
N LEU A 235 -15.57 0.42 -9.85
CA LEU A 235 -16.72 0.33 -10.76
C LEU A 235 -17.48 -0.99 -10.57
N GLY A 236 -16.79 -2.05 -10.15
CA GLY A 236 -17.38 -3.35 -9.83
C GLY A 236 -16.33 -4.31 -9.24
N PRO A 237 -16.66 -5.58 -8.99
CA PRO A 237 -15.77 -6.51 -8.28
C PRO A 237 -14.40 -6.68 -8.93
N LYS A 238 -14.30 -6.57 -10.25
CA LYS A 238 -13.07 -6.80 -11.03
C LYS A 238 -12.43 -5.55 -11.62
N LEU A 239 -13.06 -4.38 -11.50
CA LEU A 239 -12.62 -3.19 -12.23
C LEU A 239 -12.69 -1.93 -11.37
N SER A 240 -11.61 -1.16 -11.37
CA SER A 240 -11.59 0.22 -10.90
C SER A 240 -11.12 1.16 -12.01
N PHE A 241 -11.64 2.37 -12.02
CA PHE A 241 -11.00 3.51 -12.66
C PHE A 241 -9.90 4.05 -11.75
N ILE A 242 -8.75 4.39 -12.33
CA ILE A 242 -7.63 5.05 -11.64
C ILE A 242 -7.15 6.25 -12.46
N SER A 243 -6.72 7.29 -11.76
CA SER A 243 -6.10 8.47 -12.37
C SER A 243 -5.17 9.12 -11.34
N GLU A 244 -4.10 9.70 -11.83
CA GLU A 244 -3.07 10.39 -11.06
C GLU A 244 -2.51 11.51 -11.94
N ASN A 245 -2.73 12.76 -11.54
CA ASN A 245 -2.41 13.92 -12.35
C ASN A 245 -1.42 14.77 -11.57
N TRP A 246 -0.25 14.99 -12.14
CA TRP A 246 0.80 15.82 -11.55
C TRP A 246 0.73 17.20 -12.16
N ILE A 247 0.82 18.22 -11.32
CA ILE A 247 0.95 19.61 -11.72
C ILE A 247 2.24 20.11 -11.08
N ILE A 248 3.12 20.64 -11.91
CA ILE A 248 4.43 21.14 -11.51
C ILE A 248 4.39 22.64 -11.68
N PHE A 249 4.59 23.36 -10.58
CA PHE A 249 4.70 24.82 -10.58
C PHE A 249 6.17 25.20 -10.50
N GLU A 250 6.61 26.02 -11.45
CA GLU A 250 7.90 26.69 -11.37
C GLU A 250 7.79 27.98 -10.55
N SER A 251 8.88 28.37 -9.90
CA SER A 251 8.92 29.52 -8.98
C SER A 251 8.60 30.87 -9.62
N SER A 252 8.54 30.96 -10.96
CA SER A 252 8.21 32.17 -11.73
C SER A 252 6.72 32.51 -11.73
N GLY A 253 5.82 31.60 -11.33
CA GLY A 253 4.38 31.85 -11.24
C GLY A 253 3.53 30.70 -11.77
N PHE A 254 2.20 30.90 -11.84
CA PHE A 254 1.25 29.90 -12.34
C PHE A 254 1.24 29.77 -13.88
N ASP A 255 1.83 30.74 -14.59
CA ASP A 255 1.74 30.87 -16.05
C ASP A 255 2.59 29.82 -16.79
N ASP A 256 3.64 29.28 -16.15
CA ASP A 256 4.54 28.25 -16.71
C ASP A 256 4.34 26.87 -16.05
N SER A 257 3.08 26.50 -15.73
CA SER A 257 2.80 25.19 -15.13
C SER A 257 2.73 24.06 -16.16
N ILE A 258 3.47 22.99 -15.92
CA ILE A 258 3.40 21.76 -16.70
C ILE A 258 2.56 20.75 -15.93
N ALA A 259 1.59 20.14 -16.61
CA ALA A 259 0.81 19.06 -16.04
C ALA A 259 1.04 17.75 -16.79
N LEU A 260 1.07 16.66 -16.04
CA LEU A 260 1.09 15.30 -16.56
C LEU A 260 -0.20 14.61 -16.10
N LEU A 261 -1.15 14.50 -17.02
CA LEU A 261 -2.46 13.93 -16.75
C LEU A 261 -2.47 12.42 -16.97
N SER A 262 -3.35 11.70 -16.31
CA SER A 262 -3.54 10.28 -16.62
C SER A 262 -4.97 9.79 -16.46
N ALA A 263 -5.25 8.69 -17.15
CA ALA A 263 -6.45 7.91 -16.97
C ALA A 263 -6.13 6.44 -17.21
N GLY A 264 -6.67 5.56 -16.36
CA GLY A 264 -6.42 4.13 -16.44
C GLY A 264 -7.50 3.28 -15.82
N LEU A 265 -7.35 1.98 -16.05
CA LEU A 265 -8.17 0.93 -15.50
C LEU A 265 -7.28 -0.02 -14.70
N ARG A 266 -7.77 -0.36 -13.51
CA ARG A 266 -7.21 -1.40 -12.65
C ARG A 266 -8.11 -2.62 -12.68
N ILE A 267 -7.59 -3.71 -13.23
CA ILE A 267 -8.26 -5.00 -13.38
C ILE A 267 -7.82 -5.89 -12.22
N HIS A 268 -8.73 -6.12 -11.28
CA HIS A 268 -8.47 -6.87 -10.06
C HIS A 268 -8.51 -8.37 -10.31
N PHE A 269 -7.52 -9.07 -9.78
CA PHE A 269 -7.45 -10.52 -9.89
C PHE A 269 -8.38 -11.20 -8.88
N LYS A 270 -8.55 -12.53 -9.04
CA LYS A 270 -9.30 -13.33 -8.06
C LYS A 270 -8.66 -13.29 -6.67
N LYS A 271 -7.32 -13.26 -6.61
CA LYS A 271 -6.56 -13.06 -5.37
C LYS A 271 -6.72 -11.60 -4.92
N PRO A 272 -7.33 -11.33 -3.76
CA PRO A 272 -7.49 -9.96 -3.26
C PRO A 272 -6.15 -9.24 -3.16
N GLY A 273 -6.13 -7.95 -3.49
CA GLY A 273 -4.93 -7.12 -3.46
C GLY A 273 -3.99 -7.27 -4.65
N SER A 274 -4.26 -8.18 -5.59
CA SER A 274 -3.49 -8.30 -6.83
C SER A 274 -4.28 -7.72 -8.00
N ALA A 275 -3.60 -7.02 -8.91
CA ALA A 275 -4.23 -6.38 -10.05
C ALA A 275 -3.28 -6.18 -11.23
N PHE A 276 -3.86 -5.98 -12.39
CA PHE A 276 -3.20 -5.50 -13.60
C PHE A 276 -3.74 -4.11 -13.93
N ASN A 277 -2.84 -3.15 -14.17
CA ASN A 277 -3.20 -1.77 -14.46
C ASN A 277 -2.79 -1.42 -15.89
N VAL A 278 -3.68 -0.72 -16.59
CA VAL A 278 -3.41 -0.17 -17.92
C VAL A 278 -3.94 1.26 -17.99
N GLY A 279 -3.24 2.14 -18.69
CA GLY A 279 -3.67 3.52 -18.81
C GLY A 279 -2.87 4.32 -19.82
N LEU A 280 -3.08 5.62 -19.80
CA LEU A 280 -2.33 6.60 -20.57
C LEU A 280 -1.92 7.75 -19.66
N TRP A 281 -0.71 8.23 -19.86
CA TRP A 281 -0.23 9.51 -19.39
C TRP A 281 -0.23 10.51 -20.54
N ARG A 282 -0.57 11.77 -20.29
CA ARG A 282 -0.57 12.83 -21.30
C ARG A 282 0.00 14.12 -20.69
N PRO A 283 1.19 14.55 -21.10
CA PRO A 283 1.67 15.90 -20.82
C PRO A 283 0.69 16.93 -21.41
N THR A 284 0.48 18.04 -20.71
CA THR A 284 -0.31 19.17 -21.23
C THR A 284 0.46 20.01 -22.24
N GLU A 285 1.78 19.88 -22.25
CA GLU A 285 2.64 20.46 -23.28
C GLU A 285 2.36 19.85 -24.66
N ASP A 286 2.71 20.60 -25.70
CA ASP A 286 2.58 20.12 -27.07
C ASP A 286 3.55 18.95 -27.32
N THR A 287 2.97 17.77 -27.53
CA THR A 287 3.68 16.52 -27.82
C THR A 287 3.48 16.08 -29.28
N GLY A 288 3.02 17.00 -30.15
CA GLY A 288 2.70 16.74 -31.54
C GLY A 288 1.58 15.70 -31.68
N ASN A 289 1.83 14.64 -32.44
CA ASN A 289 0.81 13.61 -32.72
C ASN A 289 0.66 12.56 -31.61
N ILE A 290 1.42 12.66 -30.52
CA ILE A 290 1.33 11.69 -29.42
C ILE A 290 0.06 11.95 -28.61
N ILE A 291 -0.87 11.00 -28.67
CA ILE A 291 -2.13 11.10 -27.91
C ILE A 291 -1.93 10.81 -26.41
N GLY A 292 -0.89 10.05 -26.06
CA GLY A 292 -0.47 9.74 -24.70
C GLY A 292 0.60 8.66 -24.66
N ILE A 293 1.30 8.58 -23.53
CA ILE A 293 2.30 7.57 -23.19
C ILE A 293 1.56 6.40 -22.52
N PRO A 294 1.60 5.18 -23.08
CA PRO A 294 0.90 4.03 -22.50
C PRO A 294 1.48 3.70 -21.14
N TYR A 295 0.65 3.37 -20.14
CA TYR A 295 1.03 2.88 -18.81
C TYR A 295 0.58 1.44 -18.62
N VAL A 296 1.48 0.60 -18.10
CA VAL A 296 1.18 -0.79 -17.77
C VAL A 296 1.90 -1.17 -16.48
N SER A 297 1.18 -1.77 -15.54
CA SER A 297 1.77 -2.35 -14.34
C SER A 297 1.03 -3.57 -13.83
N VAL A 298 1.71 -4.35 -12.99
CA VAL A 298 1.13 -5.49 -12.27
C VAL A 298 1.45 -5.34 -10.79
N THR A 299 0.45 -5.50 -9.94
CA THR A 299 0.58 -5.57 -8.49
C THR A 299 0.24 -7.00 -8.04
N ILE A 300 1.15 -7.66 -7.31
CA ILE A 300 0.96 -8.99 -6.75
C ILE A 300 1.02 -8.89 -5.23
N ALA A 301 -0.11 -9.15 -4.56
CA ALA A 301 -0.16 -9.23 -3.11
C ALA A 301 0.64 -10.44 -2.60
N ILE A 302 1.42 -10.22 -1.55
CA ILE A 302 2.29 -11.20 -0.88
C ILE A 302 1.83 -11.30 0.58
N ASN A 303 1.53 -12.53 1.00
CA ASN A 303 0.97 -12.84 2.32
C ASN A 303 2.04 -13.39 3.25
#